data_AF-A0A1F8KH80-F1
#
_entry.id   AF-A0A1F8KH80-F1
#
_cell.length_a   1.000
_cell.length_b   1.000
_cell.length_c   1.000
_cell.angle_alpha   90.00
_cell.angle_beta   90.00
_cell.angle_gamma   90.00
#
_symmetry.space_group_name_H-M   'P 1'
#
loop_
_entity.id
_entity.type
_entity.pdbx_description
1 polymer ?
#
loop_
_entity_poly.entity_id
_entity_poly.type
_entity_poly.pdbx_seq_one_letter_code
_entity_poly.pdbx_strand_id
1 'polypeptide(L)'
;MPPRRTTPKSYDFARKLRKEPTSAERKLWAYLRRDQLDGLNFRRQHAIGNYIVDFCSPKHKLIIELDGSQHLEQEEYDLERTKYLKEQGYQVIRFWNHQVLN
;
A
#
# COMPACT_ATOMS: atom_id res chain seq x y z
N MET A 1 15.91 -17.45 -10.81
CA MET A 1 15.18 -16.19 -10.54
C MET A 1 14.52 -16.31 -9.18
N PRO A 2 14.58 -15.30 -8.30
CA PRO A 2 13.80 -15.32 -7.07
C PRO A 2 12.30 -15.36 -7.40
N PRO A 3 11.46 -16.06 -6.61
CA PRO A 3 10.04 -16.17 -6.89
C PRO A 3 9.39 -14.77 -6.90
N ARG A 4 8.46 -14.57 -7.84
CA ARG A 4 7.65 -13.34 -7.87
C ARG A 4 6.90 -13.25 -6.53
N ARG A 5 7.11 -12.15 -5.81
CA ARG A 5 6.43 -11.87 -4.52
C ARG A 5 4.93 -11.55 -4.70
N THR A 6 4.36 -11.78 -5.89
CA THR A 6 3.04 -11.30 -6.32
C THR A 6 2.40 -12.28 -7.30
N THR A 7 1.08 -12.42 -7.28
CA THR A 7 0.35 -13.18 -8.31
C THR A 7 0.20 -12.35 -9.60
N PRO A 8 0.01 -12.98 -10.77
CA PRO A 8 -0.25 -12.26 -12.02
C PRO A 8 -1.46 -11.33 -11.92
N LYS A 9 -2.53 -11.79 -11.26
CA LYS A 9 -3.77 -11.04 -11.04
C LYS A 9 -3.54 -9.76 -10.22
N SER A 10 -2.85 -9.85 -9.08
CA SER A 10 -2.57 -8.68 -8.24
C SER A 10 -1.60 -7.71 -8.92
N TYR A 11 -0.67 -8.22 -9.73
CA TYR A 11 0.25 -7.39 -10.50
C TYR A 11 -0.44 -6.54 -11.58
N ASP A 12 -1.33 -7.14 -12.38
CA ASP A 12 -2.05 -6.43 -13.44
C ASP A 12 -3.06 -5.44 -12.87
N PHE A 13 -3.74 -5.81 -11.79
CA PHE A 13 -4.66 -4.90 -11.11
C PHE A 13 -3.92 -3.70 -10.51
N ALA A 14 -2.75 -3.92 -9.89
CA ALA A 14 -1.88 -2.84 -9.41
C ALA A 14 -1.46 -1.89 -10.54
N ARG A 15 -1.19 -2.40 -11.75
CA ARG A 15 -0.87 -1.54 -12.91
C ARG A 15 -2.03 -0.65 -13.31
N LYS A 16 -3.28 -1.12 -13.20
CA LYS A 16 -4.48 -0.31 -13.47
C LYS A 16 -4.63 0.80 -12.43
N LEU A 17 -4.55 0.45 -11.13
CA LEU A 17 -4.68 1.42 -10.03
C LEU A 17 -3.65 2.56 -10.11
N ARG A 18 -2.43 2.29 -10.59
CA ARG A 18 -1.43 3.34 -10.80
C ARG A 18 -1.82 4.40 -11.84
N LYS A 19 -2.79 4.13 -12.73
CA LYS A 19 -3.25 5.11 -13.73
C LYS A 19 -4.27 6.09 -13.15
N GLU A 20 -5.02 5.67 -12.15
CA GLU A 20 -6.19 6.39 -11.63
C GLU A 20 -6.13 6.51 -10.10
N PRO A 21 -5.12 7.20 -9.53
CA PRO A 21 -5.02 7.36 -8.07
C PRO A 21 -6.06 8.34 -7.56
N THR A 22 -6.53 8.11 -6.32
CA THR A 22 -7.35 9.08 -5.59
C THR A 22 -6.61 10.42 -5.35
N SER A 23 -7.35 11.47 -4.97
CA SER A 23 -6.75 12.77 -4.66
C SER A 23 -5.77 12.69 -3.48
N ALA A 24 -6.12 11.93 -2.44
CA ALA A 24 -5.28 11.69 -1.27
C ALA A 24 -4.01 10.93 -1.66
N GLU A 25 -4.12 9.84 -2.42
CA GLU A 25 -2.95 9.11 -2.94
C GLU A 25 -2.05 10.02 -3.78
N ARG A 26 -2.63 10.85 -4.65
CA ARG A 26 -1.86 11.76 -5.50
C ARG A 26 -1.08 12.77 -4.67
N LYS A 27 -1.72 13.36 -3.65
CA LYS A 27 -1.08 14.31 -2.74
C LYS A 27 0.04 13.63 -1.94
N LEU A 28 -0.23 12.50 -1.29
CA LEU A 28 0.79 11.78 -0.53
C LEU A 28 1.96 11.30 -1.41
N TRP A 29 1.68 10.80 -2.61
CA TRP A 29 2.73 10.37 -3.53
C TRP A 29 3.67 11.51 -3.93
N ALA A 30 3.19 12.75 -3.99
CA ALA A 30 4.04 13.91 -4.27
C ALA A 30 5.13 14.10 -3.21
N TYR A 31 4.86 13.76 -1.95
CA TYR A 31 5.81 13.82 -0.83
C TYR A 31 6.68 12.56 -0.69
N LEU A 32 6.16 11.38 -1.06
CA LEU A 32 6.88 10.11 -0.87
C LEU A 32 7.82 9.75 -2.04
N ARG A 33 7.59 10.29 -3.23
CA ARG A 33 8.36 9.92 -4.42
C ARG A 33 9.80 10.46 -4.34
N ARG A 34 10.71 9.82 -5.11
CA ARG A 34 12.11 10.26 -5.29
C ARG A 34 12.93 10.26 -4.00
N ASP A 35 12.68 9.31 -3.10
CA ASP A 35 13.45 9.10 -1.86
C ASP A 35 13.54 10.36 -0.97
N GLN A 36 12.52 11.23 -1.06
CA GLN A 36 12.48 12.53 -0.37
C GLN A 36 12.39 12.42 1.16
N LEU A 37 12.11 11.22 1.69
CA LEU A 37 11.94 10.98 3.11
C LEU A 37 13.12 10.15 3.61
N ASP A 38 14.25 10.79 3.90
CA ASP A 38 15.46 10.18 4.47
C ASP A 38 15.93 8.87 3.79
N GLY A 39 15.83 8.78 2.47
CA GLY A 39 16.23 7.58 1.72
C GLY A 39 15.23 6.42 1.77
N LEU A 40 14.00 6.65 2.27
CA LEU A 40 12.89 5.71 2.17
C LEU A 40 12.36 5.65 0.73
N ASN A 41 12.47 4.46 0.13
CA ASN A 41 12.05 4.22 -1.25
C ASN A 41 10.63 3.66 -1.35
N PHE A 42 9.66 4.56 -1.45
CA PHE A 42 8.26 4.16 -1.60
C PHE A 42 7.89 3.78 -3.03
N ARG A 43 7.05 2.76 -3.14
CA ARG A 43 6.36 2.31 -4.36
C ARG A 43 4.87 2.43 -4.13
N ARG A 44 4.16 3.00 -5.10
CA ARG A 44 2.70 3.09 -5.08
C ARG A 44 2.01 1.85 -5.65
N GLN A 45 0.84 1.51 -5.10
CA GLN A 45 -0.01 0.38 -5.47
C GLN A 45 0.83 -0.90 -5.58
N HIS A 46 1.51 -1.28 -4.50
CA HIS A 46 2.46 -2.39 -4.49
C HIS A 46 1.72 -3.69 -4.19
N ALA A 47 1.87 -4.70 -5.07
CA ALA A 47 1.33 -6.02 -4.81
C ALA A 47 2.26 -6.79 -3.86
N ILE A 48 1.67 -7.47 -2.88
CA ILE A 48 2.34 -8.37 -1.93
C ILE A 48 1.44 -9.61 -1.82
N GLY A 49 1.86 -10.72 -2.40
CA GLY A 49 1.02 -11.90 -2.56
C GLY A 49 -0.25 -11.60 -3.36
N ASN A 50 -1.39 -11.81 -2.70
CA ASN A 50 -2.72 -11.56 -3.26
C ASN A 50 -3.25 -10.14 -2.98
N TYR A 51 -2.56 -9.36 -2.14
CA TYR A 51 -3.02 -8.05 -1.71
C TYR A 51 -2.28 -6.94 -2.45
N ILE A 52 -2.94 -5.80 -2.59
CA ILE A 52 -2.35 -4.56 -3.08
C ILE A 52 -2.43 -3.54 -1.95
N VAL A 53 -1.34 -2.81 -1.75
CA VAL A 53 -1.23 -1.75 -0.74
C VAL A 53 -0.91 -0.43 -1.43
N ASP A 54 -1.43 0.69 -0.90
CA ASP A 54 -1.33 2.00 -1.57
C ASP A 54 0.11 2.48 -1.68
N PHE A 55 0.89 2.36 -0.61
CA PHE A 55 2.31 2.65 -0.63
C PHE A 55 3.09 1.61 0.16
N CYS A 56 4.25 1.23 -0.36
CA CYS A 56 5.14 0.27 0.29
C CYS A 56 6.59 0.69 0.09
N SER A 57 7.38 0.62 1.15
CA SER A 57 8.84 0.68 1.14
C SER A 57 9.37 -0.74 1.36
N PRO A 58 9.67 -1.53 0.30
CA PRO A 58 10.03 -2.93 0.45
C PRO A 58 11.34 -3.15 1.22
N LYS A 59 12.25 -2.16 1.16
CA LYS A 59 13.54 -2.19 1.87
C LYS A 59 13.34 -2.04 3.38
N HIS A 60 12.44 -1.16 3.79
CA HIS A 60 12.18 -0.83 5.19
C HIS A 60 10.99 -1.61 5.78
N LYS A 61 10.36 -2.46 4.97
CA LYS A 61 9.19 -3.25 5.36
C LYS A 61 8.07 -2.40 5.94
N LEU A 62 7.83 -1.24 5.35
CA LEU A 62 6.80 -0.31 5.76
C LEU A 62 5.72 -0.19 4.69
N ILE A 63 4.46 -0.23 5.11
CA ILE A 63 3.27 -0.05 4.28
C ILE A 63 2.49 1.15 4.81
N ILE A 64 2.02 2.00 3.89
CA ILE A 64 1.11 3.09 4.19
C ILE A 64 -0.17 2.87 3.39
N GLU A 65 -1.31 2.93 4.06
CA GLU A 65 -2.65 2.80 3.46
C GLU A 65 -3.46 4.06 3.72
N LEU A 66 -4.28 4.43 2.74
CA LEU A 66 -5.18 5.56 2.83
C LEU A 66 -6.61 5.05 2.99
N ASP A 67 -7.20 5.33 4.15
CA ASP A 67 -8.56 4.93 4.47
C ASP A 67 -9.55 6.03 4.06
N GLY A 68 -10.54 5.64 3.27
CA GLY A 68 -11.59 6.52 2.77
C GLY A 68 -12.83 6.60 3.64
N SER A 69 -13.17 5.54 4.41
CA SER A 69 -14.39 5.46 5.25
C SER A 69 -14.69 4.03 5.72
N GLN A 70 -15.01 3.90 7.02
CA GLN A 70 -15.67 2.80 7.76
C GLN A 70 -15.91 1.47 7.02
N HIS A 71 -14.91 0.60 6.99
CA HIS A 71 -15.13 -0.83 6.74
C HIS A 71 -15.39 -1.57 8.07
N LEU A 72 -16.61 -1.43 8.60
CA LEU A 72 -17.08 -2.27 9.73
C LEU A 72 -17.55 -3.66 9.26
N GLU A 73 -17.74 -3.87 7.95
CA GLU A 73 -18.30 -5.13 7.40
C GLU A 73 -17.24 -6.08 6.78
N GLN A 74 -15.95 -5.85 7.01
CA GLN A 74 -14.87 -6.69 6.46
C GLN A 74 -13.80 -7.07 7.49
N GLU A 75 -14.18 -7.19 8.78
CA GLU A 75 -13.23 -7.49 9.86
C GLU A 75 -12.43 -8.77 9.62
N GLU A 76 -13.07 -9.88 9.20
CA GLU A 76 -12.36 -11.15 8.95
C GLU A 76 -11.36 -11.03 7.78
N TYR A 77 -11.76 -10.39 6.69
CA TYR A 77 -10.88 -10.16 5.54
C TYR A 77 -9.70 -9.24 5.90
N ASP A 78 -9.95 -8.20 6.69
CA ASP A 78 -8.91 -7.28 7.14
C ASP A 78 -7.95 -7.93 8.15
N LEU A 79 -8.45 -8.83 8.99
CA LEU A 79 -7.63 -9.63 9.92
C LEU A 79 -6.69 -10.58 9.18
N GLU A 80 -7.20 -11.37 8.22
CA GLU A 80 -6.36 -12.27 7.41
C GLU A 80 -5.31 -11.50 6.62
N ARG A 81 -5.72 -10.40 5.99
CA ARG A 81 -4.84 -9.51 5.24
C ARG A 81 -3.74 -8.94 6.11
N THR A 82 -4.10 -8.38 7.27
CA THR A 82 -3.15 -7.79 8.22
C THR A 82 -2.18 -8.84 8.75
N LYS A 83 -2.68 -10.04 9.08
CA LYS A 83 -1.86 -11.17 9.53
C LYS A 83 -0.85 -11.56 8.45
N TYR A 84 -1.29 -11.75 7.21
CA TYR A 84 -0.41 -12.08 6.10
C TYR A 84 0.70 -11.04 5.89
N LEU A 85 0.35 -9.74 5.86
CA LEU A 85 1.33 -8.67 5.67
C LEU A 85 2.35 -8.62 6.82
N LYS A 86 1.92 -8.84 8.06
CA LYS A 86 2.80 -8.94 9.24
C LYS A 86 3.72 -10.16 9.16
N GLU A 87 3.23 -11.32 8.73
CA GLU A 87 4.04 -12.53 8.51
C GLU A 87 5.10 -12.32 7.42
N GLN A 88 4.82 -11.46 6.43
CA GLN A 88 5.83 -11.03 5.44
C GLN A 88 6.83 -9.99 5.99
N GLY A 89 6.72 -9.67 7.28
CA GLY A 89 7.57 -8.77 8.04
C GLY A 89 7.21 -7.29 7.90
N TYR A 90 6.05 -6.95 7.32
CA TYR A 90 5.67 -5.56 7.11
C TYR A 90 4.96 -4.95 8.31
N GLN A 91 5.32 -3.69 8.60
CA GLN A 91 4.53 -2.79 9.44
C GLN A 91 3.55 -2.02 8.57
N VAL A 92 2.31 -1.88 9.04
CA VAL A 92 1.23 -1.17 8.32
C VAL A 92 0.83 0.05 9.12
N ILE A 93 0.83 1.22 8.48
CA ILE A 93 0.34 2.49 9.02
C ILE A 93 -0.82 2.94 8.15
N ARG A 94 -1.93 3.34 8.78
CA ARG A 94 -3.13 3.84 8.09
C ARG A 94 -3.29 5.34 8.35
N PHE A 95 -3.58 6.10 7.31
CA PHE A 95 -3.99 7.50 7.41
C PHE A 95 -5.39 7.66 6.86
N TRP A 96 -6.17 8.54 7.47
CA TRP A 96 -7.44 8.93 6.90
C TRP A 96 -7.24 9.89 5.72
N ASN A 97 -8.08 9.78 4.68
CA ASN A 97 -8.01 10.66 3.51
C ASN A 97 -8.02 12.15 3.89
N HIS A 98 -8.79 12.55 4.90
CA HIS A 98 -8.83 13.95 5.36
C HIS A 98 -7.52 14.41 6.02
N GLN A 99 -6.78 13.51 6.70
CA GLN A 99 -5.48 13.85 7.28
C GLN A 99 -4.44 14.14 6.21
N VAL A 100 -4.55 13.49 5.04
CA VAL A 100 -3.65 13.72 3.92
C VAL A 100 -4.05 14.97 3.14
N LEU A 101 -5.35 15.23 2.98
CA LEU A 101 -5.86 16.32 2.15
C LEU A 101 -5.84 17.71 2.80
N ASN A 102 -5.86 17.79 4.14
CA ASN A 102 -5.73 19.05 4.89
C ASN A 102 -4.33 19.67 4.81
#